data_AF-A0A7X7A3J0-F1
#
_entry.id   AF-A0A7X7A3J0-F1
#
_cell.length_a   1.000
_cell.length_b   1.000
_cell.length_c   1.000
_cell.angle_alpha   90.00
_cell.angle_beta   90.00
_cell.angle_gamma   90.00
#
_symmetry.space_group_name_H-M   'P 1'
#
loop_
_entity.id
_entity.type
_entity.pdbx_description
1 polymer ?
#
loop_
_entity_poly.entity_id
_entity_poly.type
_entity_poly.pdbx_seq_one_letter_code
_entity_poly.pdbx_strand_id
1 'polypeptide(L)'
;MIRFFRSLFVLMLILSSVNFAHAQATISGANIVTTAVPFLSITPDSRAGGMGDAGVGTTPDLSAQHWNPAKYVFMSSDMGVSLSYSPWLRALVDDMNLAYLVGYKKIDDVQTVSSSLRY
;
A
#
# COMPACT_ATOMS: atom_id res chain seq x y z
N MET A 1 -40.57 -38.13 -34.21
CA MET A 1 -39.13 -38.02 -34.53
C MET A 1 -38.53 -36.63 -34.29
N ILE A 2 -39.08 -35.55 -34.85
CA ILE A 2 -38.47 -34.19 -34.76
C ILE A 2 -38.33 -33.64 -33.33
N ARG A 3 -39.28 -33.90 -32.43
CA ARG A 3 -39.22 -33.43 -31.03
C ARG A 3 -38.10 -34.12 -30.23
N PHE A 4 -37.88 -35.40 -30.48
CA PHE A 4 -36.81 -36.18 -29.86
C PHE A 4 -35.43 -35.69 -30.32
N PHE A 5 -35.29 -35.39 -31.62
CA PHE A 5 -34.06 -34.85 -32.19
C PHE A 5 -33.73 -33.43 -31.67
N ARG A 6 -34.74 -32.59 -31.46
CA ARG A 6 -34.56 -31.27 -30.81
C ARG A 6 -34.09 -31.39 -29.37
N SER A 7 -34.67 -32.28 -28.58
CA SER A 7 -34.25 -32.48 -27.18
C SER A 7 -32.82 -33.01 -27.07
N LEU A 8 -32.44 -33.93 -27.97
CA LEU A 8 -31.08 -34.47 -28.03
C LEU A 8 -30.04 -33.39 -28.41
N PHE A 9 -30.38 -32.51 -29.35
CA PHE A 9 -29.52 -31.40 -29.76
C PHE A 9 -29.32 -30.37 -28.64
N VAL A 10 -30.38 -30.04 -27.88
CA VAL A 10 -30.28 -29.13 -26.74
C VAL A 10 -29.42 -29.73 -25.62
N LEU A 11 -29.56 -31.02 -25.34
CA LEU A 11 -28.73 -31.72 -24.36
C LEU A 11 -27.24 -31.70 -24.75
N MET A 12 -26.94 -31.90 -26.04
CA MET A 12 -25.59 -31.86 -26.57
C MET A 12 -24.96 -30.47 -26.48
N LEU A 13 -25.75 -29.40 -26.65
CA LEU A 13 -25.35 -28.00 -26.47
C LEU A 13 -25.04 -27.63 -25.01
N ILE A 14 -25.72 -28.26 -24.05
CA ILE A 14 -25.46 -28.06 -22.61
C ILE A 14 -24.22 -28.85 -22.18
N LEU A 15 -23.99 -30.03 -22.77
CA LEU A 15 -22.81 -30.85 -22.50
C LEU A 15 -21.53 -30.30 -23.14
N SER A 16 -21.63 -29.44 -24.17
CA SER A 16 -20.46 -28.80 -24.77
C SER A 16 -19.97 -27.54 -24.02
N SER A 17 -20.75 -27.00 -23.09
CA SER A 17 -20.39 -25.81 -22.30
C SER A 17 -19.73 -26.11 -20.95
N VAL A 18 -19.59 -27.38 -20.55
CA VAL A 18 -19.03 -27.78 -19.25
C VAL A 18 -17.50 -27.84 -19.16
N ASN A 19 -16.77 -27.55 -20.24
CA ASN A 19 -15.31 -27.40 -20.22
C ASN A 19 -15.00 -26.12 -21.02
N PHE A 20 -14.41 -25.04 -20.50
CA PHE A 20 -13.19 -24.91 -19.72
C PHE A 20 -13.22 -23.63 -18.89
N ALA A 21 -13.48 -23.74 -17.58
CA ALA A 21 -13.10 -22.69 -16.64
C ALA A 21 -11.66 -22.97 -16.19
N HIS A 22 -10.68 -22.51 -16.96
CA HIS A 22 -9.32 -22.43 -16.46
C HIS A 22 -9.27 -21.29 -15.45
N ALA A 23 -9.34 -21.61 -14.15
CA ALA A 23 -8.73 -20.73 -13.17
C ALA A 23 -7.26 -20.57 -13.60
N GLN A 24 -6.77 -19.34 -13.69
CA GLN A 24 -5.39 -19.07 -14.06
C GLN A 24 -4.48 -19.84 -13.09
N ALA A 25 -3.94 -20.97 -13.51
CA ALA A 25 -2.85 -21.61 -12.82
C ALA A 25 -1.63 -20.73 -13.12
N THR A 26 -1.20 -19.97 -12.13
CA THR A 26 0.04 -19.19 -12.18
C THR A 26 1.22 -20.16 -12.36
N ILE A 27 1.65 -20.39 -13.61
CA ILE A 27 2.69 -21.38 -13.98
C ILE A 27 4.12 -20.87 -13.67
N SER A 28 4.29 -19.59 -13.39
CA SER A 28 5.53 -19.05 -12.84
C SER A 28 5.24 -18.54 -11.43
N GLY A 29 5.92 -19.09 -10.43
CA GLY A 29 5.79 -18.68 -9.02
C GLY A 29 5.76 -17.15 -8.86
N ALA A 30 5.10 -16.68 -7.81
CA ALA A 30 4.83 -15.25 -7.60
C ALA A 30 6.06 -14.39 -7.97
N ASN A 31 5.92 -13.60 -9.03
CA ASN A 31 6.94 -12.63 -9.46
C ASN A 31 6.95 -11.47 -8.46
N ILE A 32 7.34 -11.76 -7.23
CA ILE A 32 7.48 -10.76 -6.19
C ILE A 32 8.74 -9.95 -6.47
N VAL A 33 8.61 -8.63 -6.44
CA VAL A 33 9.77 -7.76 -6.44
C VAL A 33 10.43 -7.89 -5.07
N THR A 34 11.62 -8.46 -5.03
CA THR A 34 12.43 -8.51 -3.81
C THR A 34 13.11 -7.17 -3.62
N THR A 35 12.91 -6.56 -2.46
CA THR A 35 13.62 -5.34 -2.05
C THR A 35 14.52 -5.68 -0.88
N ALA A 36 15.70 -5.05 -0.81
CA ALA A 36 16.63 -5.29 0.29
C ALA A 36 16.09 -4.80 1.65
N VAL A 37 15.18 -3.82 1.63
CA VAL A 37 14.72 -3.10 2.82
C VAL A 37 13.20 -2.90 2.79
N PRO A 38 12.39 -3.97 2.98
CA PRO A 38 10.94 -3.91 2.80
C PRO A 38 10.24 -3.04 3.85
N PHE A 39 10.81 -2.83 5.04
CA PHE A 39 10.18 -2.00 6.07
C PHE A 39 10.07 -0.52 5.69
N LEU A 40 10.85 -0.06 4.68
CA LEU A 40 10.74 1.29 4.18
C LEU A 40 9.42 1.57 3.47
N SER A 41 8.71 0.56 2.95
CA SER A 41 7.42 0.75 2.30
C SER A 41 6.24 0.77 3.28
N ILE A 42 6.46 0.41 4.54
CA ILE A 42 5.41 0.42 5.57
C ILE A 42 5.15 1.86 5.99
N THR A 43 3.91 2.22 6.24
CA THR A 43 3.54 3.57 6.67
C THR A 43 3.96 3.86 8.12
N PRO A 44 4.67 4.96 8.41
CA PRO A 44 5.12 5.29 9.76
C PRO A 44 4.06 6.01 10.61
N ASP A 45 3.03 6.59 9.98
CA ASP A 45 2.14 7.53 10.63
C ASP A 45 0.68 7.07 10.62
N SER A 46 -0.04 7.37 11.70
CA SER A 46 -1.44 6.96 11.85
C SER A 46 -2.38 7.66 10.87
N ARG A 47 -2.02 8.85 10.36
CA ARG A 47 -2.90 9.65 9.50
C ARG A 47 -3.00 9.04 8.11
N ALA A 48 -1.87 8.90 7.42
CA ALA A 48 -1.84 8.26 6.11
C ALA A 48 -2.20 6.77 6.19
N GLY A 49 -1.78 6.08 7.25
CA GLY A 49 -2.14 4.68 7.48
C GLY A 49 -3.66 4.50 7.64
N GLY A 50 -4.32 5.38 8.39
CA GLY A 50 -5.78 5.40 8.53
C GLY A 50 -6.53 5.73 7.24
N MET A 51 -5.87 6.38 6.28
CA MET A 51 -6.41 6.69 4.94
C MET A 51 -6.10 5.60 3.91
N GLY A 52 -5.54 4.46 4.32
CA GLY A 52 -5.15 3.39 3.41
C GLY A 52 -3.91 3.75 2.58
N ASP A 53 -2.86 4.24 3.25
CA ASP A 53 -1.56 4.55 2.65
C ASP A 53 -1.62 5.65 1.58
N ALA A 54 -2.56 6.59 1.76
CA ALA A 54 -2.81 7.68 0.82
C ALA A 54 -2.16 9.02 1.25
N GLY A 55 -0.85 9.04 1.54
CA GLY A 55 -0.18 10.22 2.11
C GLY A 55 0.35 11.26 1.10
N VAL A 56 0.53 10.90 -0.17
CA VAL A 56 1.25 11.72 -1.18
C VAL A 56 0.53 13.04 -1.52
N GLY A 57 -0.79 13.00 -1.68
CA GLY A 57 -1.63 14.13 -2.11
C GLY A 57 -2.43 14.80 -0.98
N THR A 58 -2.07 14.52 0.27
CA THR A 58 -2.78 15.07 1.45
C THR A 58 -2.29 16.48 1.77
N THR A 59 -2.99 17.15 2.69
CA THR A 59 -2.50 18.42 3.26
C THR A 59 -1.10 18.23 3.90
N PRO A 60 -0.27 19.27 3.95
CA PRO A 60 1.03 19.20 4.60
C PRO A 60 0.95 18.67 6.04
N ASP A 61 1.88 17.78 6.38
CA ASP A 61 1.98 17.15 7.70
C ASP A 61 3.42 16.85 8.09
N LEU A 62 3.61 16.54 9.37
CA LEU A 62 4.92 16.22 9.92
C LEU A 62 5.54 14.98 9.29
N SER A 63 4.72 14.01 8.88
CA SER A 63 5.14 12.76 8.25
C SER A 63 5.34 12.87 6.74
N ALA A 64 5.30 14.08 6.18
CA ALA A 64 5.50 14.33 4.75
C ALA A 64 6.85 13.81 4.23
N GLN A 65 7.90 13.71 5.07
CA GLN A 65 9.20 13.15 4.68
C GLN A 65 9.09 11.74 4.09
N HIS A 66 8.18 10.91 4.58
CA HIS A 66 7.97 9.55 4.08
C HIS A 66 7.18 9.54 2.76
N TRP A 67 6.22 10.46 2.60
CA TRP A 67 5.25 10.44 1.50
C TRP A 67 5.61 11.38 0.35
N ASN A 68 5.81 12.66 0.67
CA ASN A 68 6.10 13.73 -0.27
C ASN A 68 6.73 14.92 0.48
N PRO A 69 8.08 15.00 0.54
CA PRO A 69 8.79 16.09 1.22
C PRO A 69 8.48 17.48 0.66
N ALA A 70 8.04 17.59 -0.60
CA ALA A 70 7.69 18.87 -1.20
C ALA A 70 6.49 19.55 -0.51
N LYS A 71 5.69 18.80 0.25
CA LYS A 71 4.59 19.37 1.05
C LYS A 71 5.08 20.29 2.17
N TYR A 72 6.33 20.15 2.64
CA TYR A 72 6.81 20.90 3.80
C TYR A 72 6.85 22.42 3.58
N VAL A 73 7.06 22.88 2.34
CA VAL A 73 7.06 24.30 1.99
C VAL A 73 5.72 24.95 2.34
N PHE A 74 4.62 24.20 2.23
CA PHE A 74 3.26 24.66 2.50
C PHE A 74 2.85 24.50 3.98
N MET A 75 3.75 24.08 4.86
CA MET A 75 3.47 24.06 6.31
C MET A 75 3.29 25.48 6.85
N SER A 76 2.32 25.64 7.74
CA SER A 76 2.03 26.91 8.41
C SER A 76 3.06 27.29 9.48
N SER A 77 3.75 26.30 10.05
CA SER A 77 4.76 26.50 11.09
C SER A 77 6.18 26.41 10.52
N ASP A 78 7.08 27.24 11.05
CA ASP A 78 8.49 27.30 10.62
C ASP A 78 9.28 26.03 10.92
N MET A 79 8.87 25.26 11.92
CA MET A 79 9.50 24.00 12.29
C MET A 79 8.49 23.06 12.91
N GLY A 80 8.81 21.76 12.88
CA GLY A 80 8.03 20.76 13.57
C GLY A 80 8.80 19.46 13.71
N VAL A 81 8.44 18.69 14.74
CA VAL A 81 8.97 17.37 15.02
C VAL A 81 7.82 16.41 15.33
N SER A 82 7.93 15.16 14.91
CA SER A 82 6.99 14.10 15.20
C SER A 82 7.71 12.81 15.55
N LEU A 83 7.14 12.08 16.49
CA LEU A 83 7.53 10.73 16.87
C LEU A 83 6.33 9.82 16.68
N SER A 84 6.54 8.65 16.10
CA SER A 84 5.50 7.63 15.90
C SER A 84 6.06 6.25 16.24
N TYR A 85 5.21 5.40 16.81
CA TYR A 85 5.55 4.05 17.22
C TYR A 85 4.42 3.09 16.85
N SER A 86 4.74 2.07 16.06
CA SER A 86 3.78 1.11 15.53
C SER A 86 4.23 -0.32 15.86
N PRO A 87 3.55 -1.02 16.79
CA PRO A 87 3.76 -2.44 17.00
C PRO A 87 3.33 -3.22 15.73
N TRP A 88 4.20 -4.02 15.14
CA TRP A 88 3.93 -4.69 13.87
C TRP A 88 3.92 -6.21 14.04
N LEU A 89 2.92 -6.88 13.46
CA LEU A 89 2.71 -8.33 13.55
C LEU A 89 2.70 -8.89 14.98
N ARG A 90 2.09 -8.19 15.95
CA ARG A 90 1.96 -8.65 17.34
C ARG A 90 1.34 -10.04 17.53
N ALA A 91 0.64 -10.56 16.53
CA ALA A 91 0.10 -11.92 16.55
C ALA A 91 1.09 -13.00 16.10
N LEU A 92 2.21 -12.62 15.48
CA LEU A 92 3.21 -13.52 14.90
C LEU A 92 4.55 -13.44 15.65
N VAL A 93 4.97 -12.24 16.04
CA VAL A 93 6.24 -11.99 16.73
C VAL A 93 6.04 -10.87 17.75
N ASP A 94 6.47 -11.09 18.99
CA ASP A 94 6.26 -10.13 20.09
C ASP A 94 7.19 -8.91 20.03
N ASP A 95 8.39 -9.06 19.46
CA ASP A 95 9.45 -8.05 19.52
C ASP A 95 9.57 -7.17 18.27
N MET A 96 8.57 -7.18 17.39
CA MET A 96 8.64 -6.44 16.14
C MET A 96 7.85 -5.13 16.23
N ASN A 97 8.54 -4.01 16.02
CA ASN A 97 7.96 -2.67 16.05
C ASN A 97 8.64 -1.76 15.03
N LEU A 98 8.00 -0.63 14.76
CA LEU A 98 8.53 0.42 13.90
C LEU A 98 8.47 1.74 14.65
N ALA A 99 9.63 2.35 14.86
CA ALA A 99 9.77 3.68 15.39
C ALA A 99 10.13 4.66 14.27
N TYR A 100 9.50 5.83 14.28
CA TYR A 100 9.73 6.86 13.29
C TYR A 100 9.83 8.23 13.95
N LEU A 101 10.99 8.86 13.80
CA LEU A 101 11.25 10.23 14.21
C LEU A 101 11.44 11.08 12.97
N VAL A 102 10.75 12.20 12.87
CA VAL A 102 10.87 13.12 11.73
C VAL A 102 10.85 14.56 12.21
N GLY A 103 11.64 15.39 11.56
CA GLY A 103 11.63 16.82 11.78
C GLY A 103 11.85 17.59 10.50
N TYR A 104 11.31 18.81 10.46
CA TYR A 104 11.54 19.75 9.37
C TYR A 104 11.75 21.17 9.91
N LYS A 105 12.44 21.98 9.11
CA LYS A 105 12.67 23.40 9.35
C LYS A 105 12.55 24.14 8.01
N LYS A 106 11.61 25.08 7.94
CA LYS A 106 11.53 26.06 6.84
C LYS A 106 12.72 27.00 6.94
N ILE A 107 13.39 27.21 5.81
CA ILE A 107 14.50 28.16 5.68
C ILE A 107 13.93 29.51 5.25
N ASP A 108 12.99 29.48 4.29
CA ASP A 108 12.23 30.61 3.79
C ASP A 108 10.82 30.15 3.34
N ASP A 109 10.14 30.96 2.53
CA ASP A 109 8.78 30.68 2.02
C ASP A 109 8.73 29.57 0.95
N VAL A 110 9.86 29.20 0.35
CA VAL A 110 9.94 28.25 -0.79
C VAL A 110 10.94 27.10 -0.55
N GLN A 111 11.69 27.13 0.56
CA GLN A 111 12.73 26.17 0.91
C GLN A 111 12.50 25.57 2.28
N THR A 112 12.72 24.26 2.38
CA THR A 112 12.60 23.53 3.63
C THR A 112 13.62 22.40 3.67
N VAL A 113 14.26 22.22 4.81
CA VAL A 113 15.09 21.05 5.09
C VAL A 113 14.35 20.14 6.06
N SER A 114 14.49 18.82 5.86
CA SER A 114 13.85 17.81 6.68
C SER A 114 14.73 16.58 6.80
N SER A 115 14.55 15.86 7.90
CA SER A 115 15.28 14.63 8.20
C SER A 115 14.36 13.67 8.94
N SER A 116 14.54 12.38 8.69
CA SER A 116 13.85 11.33 9.44
C SER A 116 14.78 10.19 9.81
N LEU A 117 14.51 9.59 10.96
CA LEU A 117 15.09 8.34 11.41
C LEU A 117 13.97 7.30 11.51
N ARG A 118 14.18 6.15 10.88
CA ARG A 118 13.30 5.00 10.99
C ARG A 118 14.08 3.83 11.55
N TYR A 119 13.50 3.17 12.54
CA TYR A 119 14.07 2.02 13.23
C TYR A 119 13.02 0.93 13.37
#